data_AF-B9TCA9-F1
#
_entry.id   AF-B9TCA9-F1
#
_cell.length_a   1.000
_cell.length_b   1.000
_cell.length_c   1.000
_cell.angle_alpha   90.00
_cell.angle_beta   90.00
_cell.angle_gamma   90.00
#
_symmetry.space_group_name_H-M   'P 1'
#
loop_
_entity.id
_entity.type
_entity.pdbx_description
1 polymer ?
#
loop_
_entity_poly.entity_id
_entity_poly.type
_entity_poly.pdbx_seq_one_letter_code
_entity_poly.pdbx_strand_id
1 'polypeptide(L)'
;MAPAGAAHHGAADTAGPQRVKPIGSALCGDGGEALDGHRFMYWNFVSSRKERISQAAEDWEAQRFAKVPGETDWIPLPPKKPSA
;
A
#
# COMPACT_ATOMS: atom_id res chain seq x y z
N MET A 1 22.64 19.04 54.55
CA MET A 1 21.34 19.20 55.23
C MET A 1 20.69 20.48 54.72
N ALA A 2 19.68 20.35 53.85
CA ALA A 2 18.76 21.39 53.39
C ALA A 2 17.42 20.68 53.09
N PRO A 3 16.26 21.30 53.38
CA PRO A 3 14.99 20.58 53.58
C PRO A 3 14.15 20.38 52.31
N ALA A 4 13.23 19.41 52.42
CA ALA A 4 12.18 19.07 51.47
C ALA A 4 11.22 20.24 51.17
N GLY A 5 10.81 20.37 49.91
CA GLY A 5 9.80 21.32 49.43
C GLY A 5 8.72 20.59 48.64
N ALA A 6 7.47 20.82 49.02
CA ALA A 6 6.26 20.13 48.65
C ALA A 6 5.91 20.13 47.14
N ALA A 7 5.18 19.08 46.75
CA ALA A 7 4.41 18.99 45.52
C ALA A 7 3.37 20.12 45.41
N HIS A 8 3.18 20.64 44.20
CA HIS A 8 1.96 21.34 43.83
C HIS A 8 1.44 20.86 42.47
N HIS A 9 0.13 20.61 42.50
CA HIS A 9 -0.73 20.06 41.47
C HIS A 9 -0.87 20.97 40.25
N GLY A 10 -1.12 20.34 39.09
CA GLY A 10 -1.59 21.00 37.88
C GLY A 10 -2.21 19.96 36.94
N ALA A 11 -3.31 19.34 37.36
CA ALA A 11 -4.13 18.50 36.49
C ALA A 11 -4.72 19.38 35.39
N ALA A 12 -4.27 19.18 34.16
CA ALA A 12 -4.93 19.75 32.99
C ALA A 12 -6.26 19.03 32.77
N ASP A 13 -7.33 19.68 33.20
CA ASP A 13 -8.70 19.36 32.83
C ASP A 13 -8.93 19.73 31.36
N THR A 14 -8.99 18.73 30.48
CA THR A 14 -9.69 18.83 29.19
C THR A 14 -10.07 17.42 28.72
N ALA A 15 -11.19 16.89 29.22
CA ALA A 15 -11.79 15.67 28.67
C ALA A 15 -13.31 15.82 28.51
N GLY A 16 -13.73 16.89 27.84
CA GLY A 16 -15.08 16.96 27.27
C GLY A 16 -15.16 16.11 25.98
N PRO A 17 -16.27 15.39 25.72
CA PRO A 17 -16.40 14.59 24.51
C PRO A 17 -16.47 15.50 23.27
N GLN A 18 -15.39 15.52 22.49
CA GLN A 18 -15.35 16.21 21.20
C GLN A 18 -16.22 15.44 20.19
N ARG A 19 -17.43 15.94 19.92
CA ARG A 19 -18.32 15.41 18.88
C ARG A 19 -17.80 15.87 17.52
N VAL A 20 -17.11 14.99 16.82
CA VAL A 20 -16.76 15.16 15.40
C VAL A 20 -18.04 15.12 14.55
N LYS A 21 -18.23 16.15 13.70
CA LYS A 21 -19.27 16.13 12.65
C LYS A 21 -18.77 15.27 11.49
N PRO A 22 -19.52 14.24 11.05
CA PRO A 22 -19.13 13.50 9.87
C PRO A 22 -19.24 14.42 8.65
N ILE A 23 -18.13 14.59 7.93
CA ILE A 23 -18.15 15.06 6.55
C ILE A 23 -18.61 13.87 5.70
N GLY A 24 -19.57 14.09 4.80
CA GLY A 24 -20.35 13.02 4.16
C GLY A 24 -19.53 11.84 3.61
N SER A 25 -20.09 10.64 3.70
CA SER A 25 -19.48 9.42 3.17
C SER A 25 -19.90 9.21 1.72
N ALA A 26 -18.93 9.19 0.80
CA ALA A 26 -19.14 8.65 -0.54
C ALA A 26 -18.84 7.14 -0.50
N LEU A 27 -19.84 6.32 -0.80
CA LEU A 27 -19.68 4.87 -0.95
C LEU A 27 -19.59 4.56 -2.44
N CYS A 28 -18.44 4.08 -2.89
CA CYS A 28 -18.29 3.45 -4.20
C CYS A 28 -18.58 1.96 -4.03
N GLY A 29 -19.59 1.44 -4.74
CA GLY A 29 -19.90 0.03 -4.76
C GLY A 29 -19.21 -0.64 -5.94
N ASP A 30 -18.17 -1.42 -5.67
CA ASP A 30 -17.51 -2.28 -6.65
C ASP A 30 -17.92 -3.73 -6.38
N GLY A 31 -18.61 -4.37 -7.33
CA GLY A 31 -19.04 -5.77 -7.22
C GLY A 31 -19.17 -6.44 -8.59
N GLY A 32 -18.54 -7.60 -8.73
CA GLY A 32 -18.62 -8.48 -9.91
C GLY A 32 -18.52 -9.95 -9.48
N GLU A 33 -18.85 -10.88 -10.38
CA GLU A 33 -18.72 -12.32 -10.12
C GLU A 33 -17.27 -12.65 -9.70
N ALA A 34 -17.13 -13.53 -8.71
CA ALA A 34 -15.81 -13.95 -8.24
C ALA A 34 -15.01 -14.52 -9.43
N LEU A 35 -13.77 -14.06 -9.59
CA LEU A 35 -12.90 -14.59 -10.63
C LEU A 35 -12.60 -16.07 -10.33
N ASP A 36 -12.89 -16.95 -11.30
CA ASP A 36 -12.63 -18.37 -11.13
C ASP A 36 -11.13 -18.69 -11.08
N GLY A 37 -10.71 -19.32 -9.99
CA GLY A 37 -9.41 -19.95 -9.82
C GLY A 37 -8.28 -19.06 -9.31
N HIS A 38 -7.17 -19.71 -8.94
CA HIS A 38 -6.00 -19.04 -8.38
C HIS A 38 -5.41 -18.00 -9.37
N ARG A 39 -4.98 -16.86 -8.83
CA ARG A 39 -4.24 -15.83 -9.57
C ARG A 39 -2.92 -15.58 -8.89
N PHE A 40 -1.87 -15.57 -9.68
CA PHE A 40 -0.57 -15.11 -9.27
C PHE A 40 -0.51 -13.60 -9.56
N MET A 41 0.08 -12.85 -8.64
CA MET A 41 0.32 -11.42 -8.79
C MET A 41 1.73 -11.10 -8.33
N TYR A 42 2.43 -10.28 -9.12
CA TYR A 42 3.72 -9.73 -8.76
C TYR A 42 3.87 -8.35 -9.38
N TRP A 43 4.04 -7.33 -8.55
CA TRP A 43 4.05 -5.94 -9.00
C TRP A 43 2.82 -5.65 -9.85
N ASN A 44 3.00 -5.16 -11.08
CA ASN A 44 1.91 -4.87 -12.03
C ASN A 44 1.49 -6.09 -12.89
N PHE A 45 2.06 -7.28 -12.67
CA PHE A 45 1.75 -8.48 -13.45
C PHE A 45 0.74 -9.37 -12.74
N VAL A 46 -0.33 -9.72 -13.45
CA VAL A 46 -1.38 -10.64 -12.98
C VAL A 46 -1.59 -11.74 -14.02
N SER A 47 -1.61 -12.99 -13.58
CA SER A 47 -1.79 -14.14 -14.46
C SER A 47 -2.30 -15.35 -13.67
N SER A 48 -3.05 -16.24 -14.31
CA SER A 48 -3.40 -17.56 -13.75
C SER A 48 -2.23 -18.56 -13.76
N ARG A 49 -1.13 -18.22 -14.45
CA ARG A 49 0.10 -19.04 -14.58
C ARG A 49 1.30 -18.30 -14.01
N LYS A 50 2.09 -18.98 -13.18
CA LYS A 50 3.26 -18.42 -12.49
C LYS A 50 4.41 -18.16 -13.46
N GLU A 51 4.63 -19.05 -14.41
CA GLU A 51 5.70 -18.98 -15.41
C GLU A 51 5.55 -17.73 -16.28
N ARG A 52 4.31 -17.33 -16.57
CA ARG A 52 4.02 -16.10 -17.31
C ARG A 52 4.41 -14.84 -16.54
N ILE A 53 4.32 -14.87 -15.21
CA ILE A 53 4.77 -13.75 -14.36
C ILE A 53 6.29 -13.69 -14.33
N SER A 54 6.97 -14.84 -14.22
CA SER A 54 8.43 -14.89 -14.28
C SER A 54 8.95 -14.37 -15.63
N GLN A 55 8.36 -14.81 -16.74
CA GLN A 55 8.71 -14.32 -18.07
C GLN A 55 8.47 -12.81 -18.20
N ALA A 56 7.33 -12.30 -17.72
CA ALA A 56 7.03 -10.87 -17.78
C ALA A 56 8.00 -10.04 -16.92
N ALA A 57 8.42 -10.56 -15.77
CA ALA A 57 9.42 -9.91 -14.93
C ALA A 57 10.78 -9.81 -15.66
N GLU A 58 11.22 -10.89 -16.32
CA GLU A 58 12.45 -10.89 -17.13
C GLU A 58 12.34 -9.95 -18.35
N ASP A 59 11.19 -9.96 -19.02
CA ASP A 59 10.93 -9.06 -20.16
C ASP A 59 10.98 -7.60 -19.73
N TRP A 60 10.53 -7.29 -18.51
CA TRP A 60 10.57 -5.95 -17.95
C TRP A 60 11.99 -5.51 -17.58
N GLU A 61 12.75 -6.37 -16.90
CA GLU A 61 14.17 -6.12 -16.57
C GLU A 61 15.00 -5.94 -17.84
N ALA A 62 14.71 -6.70 -18.90
CA ALA A 62 15.39 -6.61 -20.19
C ALA A 62 14.81 -5.53 -21.13
N GLN A 63 13.84 -4.74 -20.68
CA GLN A 63 13.15 -3.71 -21.49
C GLN A 63 12.64 -4.22 -22.85
N ARG A 64 12.12 -5.46 -22.90
CA ARG A 64 11.55 -6.09 -24.10
C ARG A 64 10.11 -5.68 -24.40
N PHE A 65 9.43 -5.01 -23.46
CA PHE A 65 8.12 -4.40 -23.71
C PHE A 65 8.25 -3.21 -24.65
N ALA A 66 7.18 -2.94 -25.42
CA ALA A 66 7.12 -1.78 -26.30
C ALA A 66 7.30 -0.50 -25.47
N LYS A 67 8.19 0.38 -25.93
CA LYS A 67 8.41 1.68 -25.29
C LYS A 67 7.20 2.58 -25.53
N VAL A 68 6.81 3.32 -24.50
CA VAL A 68 5.79 4.36 -24.62
C VAL A 68 6.41 5.57 -25.32
N PRO A 69 5.84 6.08 -26.43
CA PRO A 69 6.38 7.24 -27.12
C PRO A 69 6.44 8.46 -26.20
N GLY A 70 7.61 9.12 -26.14
CA GLY A 70 7.81 10.31 -25.32
C GLY A 70 8.15 10.05 -23.85
N GLU A 71 8.14 8.79 -23.40
CA GLU A 71 8.55 8.42 -22.05
C GLU A 71 10.02 7.97 -22.03
N THR A 72 10.77 8.44 -21.03
CA THR A 72 12.18 8.08 -20.81
C THR A 72 12.42 7.50 -19.43
N ASP A 73 11.46 7.63 -18.52
CA ASP A 73 11.58 7.11 -17.17
C ASP A 73 11.32 5.60 -17.13
N TRP A 74 11.99 4.92 -16.20
CA TRP A 74 11.90 3.47 -16.05
C TRP A 74 11.90 3.09 -14.58
N ILE A 75 10.89 2.30 -14.20
CA ILE A 75 10.70 1.83 -12.82
C ILE A 75 11.25 0.40 -12.69
N PRO A 76 12.32 0.17 -11.89
CA PRO A 76 12.83 -1.17 -11.66
C PRO A 76 11.85 -2.06 -10.89
N LEU A 77 11.98 -3.37 -11.07
CA LEU A 77 11.28 -4.33 -10.21
C LEU A 77 11.79 -4.28 -8.78
N PRO A 78 10.94 -4.60 -7.79
CA PRO A 78 11.38 -4.74 -6.41
C PRO A 78 12.36 -5.92 -6.25
N PRO A 79 13.27 -5.88 -5.26
CA PRO A 79 14.31 -6.90 -5.09
C PRO A 79 13.78 -8.29 -4.68
N LYS A 80 12.54 -8.38 -4.17
CA LYS A 80 11.94 -9.64 -3.74
C LYS A 80 11.09 -10.23 -4.86
N LYS A 81 11.67 -11.09 -5.68
CA LYS A 81 10.91 -11.94 -6.61
C LYS A 81 10.05 -12.93 -5.80
N PRO A 82 8.80 -13.23 -6.20
CA PRO A 82 8.01 -14.27 -5.54
C PRO A 82 8.74 -15.60 -5.73
N SER A 83 8.99 -16.33 -4.64
CA SER A 83 9.61 -17.66 -4.73
C SER A 83 8.79 -18.54 -5.68
N ALA A 84 9.50 -19.21 -6.61
CA ALA A 84 8.97 -20.13 -7.61
C ALA A 84 8.24 -21.34 -7.00
#